data_AF-D1CGC1-F1
#
_entry.id   AF-D1CGC1-F1
#
_cell.length_a   1.000
_cell.length_b   1.000
_cell.length_c   1.000
_cell.angle_alpha   90.00
_cell.angle_beta   90.00
_cell.angle_gamma   90.00
#
_symmetry.space_group_name_H-M   'P 1'
#
loop_
_entity.id
_entity.type
_entity.pdbx_description
1 polymer ?
#
loop_
_entity_poly.entity_id
_entity_poly.type
_entity_poly.pdbx_seq_one_letter_code
_entity_poly.pdbx_strand_id
1 'polypeptide(L)'
;MKIKALLATLMLMALLPLASASAANLEKFTFTGVTFPDGTIGDLQSSSKINNKVQFTTCSYYSGGEYLGYFQSAEFASFDADAVLQFCLGNYANRDVH
;
A
#
# COMPACT_ATOMS: atom_id res chain seq x y z
N MET A 1 18.05 -2.96 -31.11
CA MET A 1 18.14 -2.55 -29.69
C MET A 1 17.50 -3.64 -28.85
N LYS A 2 18.26 -4.30 -27.97
CA LYS A 2 17.71 -5.27 -27.01
C LYS A 2 17.67 -4.59 -25.66
N ILE A 3 16.46 -4.27 -25.18
CA ILE A 3 16.22 -3.70 -23.85
C ILE A 3 16.60 -4.81 -22.85
N LYS A 4 17.77 -4.68 -22.24
CA LYS A 4 18.15 -5.49 -21.08
C LYS A 4 17.35 -4.95 -19.90
N ALA A 5 16.21 -5.58 -19.64
CA ALA A 5 15.48 -5.43 -18.40
C ALA A 5 16.42 -5.85 -17.25
N LEU A 6 17.02 -4.87 -16.59
CA LEU A 6 17.79 -5.12 -15.38
C LEU A 6 16.76 -5.33 -14.27
N LEU A 7 16.68 -6.59 -13.83
CA LEU A 7 15.90 -7.01 -12.67
C LEU A 7 16.31 -6.14 -11.47
N ALA A 8 15.41 -5.26 -11.04
CA ALA A 8 15.49 -4.64 -9.73
C ALA A 8 15.06 -5.71 -8.72
N THR A 9 16.04 -6.30 -8.07
CA THR A 9 15.88 -7.19 -6.93
C THR A 9 15.18 -6.41 -5.81
N LEU A 10 13.86 -6.53 -5.70
CA LEU A 10 13.09 -6.06 -4.55
C LEU A 10 13.54 -6.87 -3.32
N MET A 11 14.45 -6.31 -2.53
CA MET A 11 14.71 -6.80 -1.18
C MET A 11 13.46 -6.49 -0.34
N LEU A 12 12.59 -7.49 -0.20
CA LEU A 12 11.44 -7.46 0.70
C LEU A 12 11.97 -7.56 2.15
N MET A 13 12.38 -6.43 2.74
CA MET A 13 12.59 -6.36 4.18
C MET A 13 11.23 -6.56 4.84
N ALA A 14 11.11 -7.63 5.62
CA ALA A 14 9.87 -8.03 6.28
C ALA A 14 9.42 -6.94 7.26
N LEU A 15 8.38 -6.20 6.88
CA LEU A 15 7.74 -5.20 7.71
C LEU A 15 6.61 -5.85 8.46
N LEU A 16 6.66 -5.78 9.79
CA LEU A 16 5.64 -6.33 10.67
C LEU A 16 4.38 -5.45 10.58
N PRO A 17 3.25 -5.93 10.02
CA PRO A 17 2.01 -5.18 10.07
C PRO A 17 1.53 -5.10 11.52
N LEU A 18 1.47 -3.89 12.07
CA LEU A 18 0.85 -3.63 13.38
C LEU A 18 -0.68 -3.61 13.19
N ALA A 19 -1.31 -4.78 13.29
CA ALA A 19 -2.76 -4.91 13.21
C ALA A 19 -3.43 -4.22 14.42
N SER A 20 -4.15 -3.13 14.17
CA SER A 20 -4.94 -2.42 15.19
C SER A 20 -6.38 -2.96 15.21
N ALA A 21 -6.97 -3.05 16.41
CA ALA A 21 -8.29 -3.64 16.67
C ALA A 21 -9.36 -3.29 15.61
N SER A 22 -9.97 -4.34 15.04
CA SER A 22 -10.94 -4.27 13.95
C SER A 22 -12.31 -3.74 14.41
N ALA A 23 -12.84 -2.73 13.73
CA ALA A 23 -14.29 -2.59 13.61
C ALA A 23 -14.75 -3.61 12.57
N ALA A 24 -15.84 -4.36 12.82
CA ALA A 24 -16.31 -5.38 11.88
C ALA A 24 -16.42 -4.78 10.46
N ASN A 25 -15.76 -5.40 9.48
CA ASN A 25 -15.70 -5.01 8.07
C ASN A 25 -14.73 -3.87 7.68
N LEU A 26 -13.85 -3.42 8.58
CA LEU A 26 -12.82 -2.42 8.29
C LEU A 26 -11.50 -2.82 8.97
N GLU A 27 -10.47 -3.02 8.17
CA GLU A 27 -9.11 -3.21 8.67
C GLU A 27 -8.21 -2.06 8.26
N LYS A 28 -7.32 -1.69 9.17
CA LYS A 28 -6.30 -0.67 8.94
C LYS A 28 -4.93 -1.32 9.06
N PHE A 29 -4.08 -1.00 8.11
CA PHE A 29 -2.71 -1.49 8.06
C PHE A 29 -1.75 -0.31 8.07
N THR A 30 -0.66 -0.47 8.80
CA THR A 30 0.48 0.44 8.76
C THR A 30 1.72 -0.38 8.47
N PHE A 31 2.42 -0.03 7.40
CA PHE A 31 3.69 -0.62 7.00
C PHE A 31 4.72 0.50 7.03
N THR A 32 5.72 0.38 7.90
CA THR A 32 6.75 1.41 8.05
C THR A 32 7.97 1.09 7.21
N GLY A 33 8.75 2.05 6.71
CA GLY A 33 10.01 1.74 6.00
C GLY A 33 9.87 0.88 4.73
N VAL A 34 8.73 0.96 4.05
CA VAL A 34 8.47 0.33 2.75
C VAL A 34 9.28 1.04 1.66
N THR A 35 9.89 0.30 0.75
CA THR A 35 10.45 0.88 -0.48
C THR A 35 9.36 1.01 -1.54
N PHE A 36 9.00 2.23 -1.91
CA PHE A 36 8.07 2.52 -2.99
C PHE A 36 8.70 2.26 -4.37
N PRO A 37 7.91 2.10 -5.44
CA PRO A 37 8.43 1.78 -6.78
C PRO A 37 9.43 2.78 -7.37
N ASP A 38 9.45 4.03 -6.89
CA ASP A 38 10.43 5.05 -7.32
C ASP A 38 11.74 5.00 -6.52
N GLY A 39 11.87 4.07 -5.56
CA GLY A 39 13.02 3.93 -4.67
C GLY A 39 12.92 4.73 -3.37
N THR A 40 11.88 5.54 -3.18
CA THR A 40 11.64 6.26 -1.93
C THR A 40 11.32 5.27 -0.81
N ILE A 41 11.95 5.43 0.35
CA ILE A 41 11.63 4.64 1.55
C ILE A 41 10.69 5.44 2.43
N GLY A 42 9.59 4.85 2.84
CA GLY A 42 8.53 5.57 3.54
C GLY A 42 7.52 4.70 4.27
N ASP A 43 6.49 5.32 4.80
CA ASP A 43 5.41 4.65 5.51
C ASP A 43 4.16 4.57 4.64
N LEU A 44 3.51 3.41 4.64
CA LEU A 44 2.27 3.14 3.95
C LEU A 44 1.17 2.92 4.98
N GLN A 45 0.13 3.74 4.93
CA GLN A 45 -1.07 3.56 5.73
C GLN A 45 -2.21 3.15 4.81
N SER A 46 -2.86 2.03 5.11
CA SER A 46 -3.96 1.53 4.31
C SER A 46 -5.20 1.29 5.16
N SER A 47 -6.36 1.43 4.52
CA SER A 47 -7.65 1.09 5.09
C SER A 47 -8.40 0.24 4.07
N SER A 48 -8.77 -0.98 4.45
CA SER A 48 -9.51 -1.93 3.64
C SER A 48 -10.88 -2.21 4.25
N LYS A 49 -11.93 -1.95 3.49
CA LYS A 49 -13.32 -2.14 3.91
C LYS A 49 -13.97 -3.20 3.05
N ILE A 50 -14.51 -4.24 3.66
CA ILE A 50 -15.22 -5.33 2.95
C ILE A 50 -16.55 -5.58 3.65
N ASN A 51 -17.66 -5.25 3.00
CA ASN A 51 -19.00 -5.64 3.45
C ASN A 51 -19.86 -6.11 2.26
N ASN A 52 -21.06 -6.62 2.53
CA ASN A 52 -21.97 -7.17 1.53
C ASN A 52 -22.37 -6.22 0.38
N LYS A 53 -22.09 -4.92 0.49
CA LYS A 53 -22.46 -3.89 -0.50
C LYS A 53 -21.26 -3.15 -1.08
N VAL A 54 -20.14 -3.12 -0.37
CA VAL A 54 -19.00 -2.24 -0.67
C VAL A 54 -17.71 -2.96 -0.34
N GLN A 55 -16.81 -2.95 -1.31
CA GLN A 55 -15.40 -3.21 -1.11
C GLN A 55 -14.62 -1.94 -1.47
N PHE A 56 -13.63 -1.57 -0.66
CA PHE A 56 -12.87 -0.35 -0.88
C PHE A 56 -11.52 -0.41 -0.17
N THR A 57 -10.47 0.01 -0.87
CA THR A 57 -9.12 0.18 -0.30
C THR A 57 -8.65 1.61 -0.51
N THR A 58 -8.08 2.20 0.54
CA THR A 58 -7.32 3.45 0.47
C THR A 58 -5.89 3.18 0.86
N CYS A 59 -4.94 3.75 0.13
CA CYS A 59 -3.51 3.66 0.36
C CYS A 59 -2.94 5.08 0.46
N SER A 60 -2.43 5.48 1.61
CA SER A 60 -1.78 6.77 1.86
C SER A 60 -0.28 6.56 2.05
N TYR A 61 0.53 7.39 1.39
CA TYR A 61 1.98 7.23 1.34
C TYR A 61 2.69 8.40 2.02
N TYR A 62 3.72 8.10 2.80
CA TYR A 62 4.50 9.10 3.52
C TYR A 62 6.00 8.82 3.39
N SER A 63 6.85 9.85 3.45
CA SER A 63 8.31 9.69 3.56
C SER A 63 8.86 10.74 4.50
N GLY A 64 9.61 10.33 5.53
CA GLY A 64 10.15 11.27 6.53
C GLY A 64 9.07 12.11 7.25
N GLY A 65 7.82 11.61 7.32
CA GLY A 65 6.66 12.35 7.83
C GLY A 65 5.96 13.25 6.82
N GLU A 66 6.50 13.43 5.62
CA GLU A 66 5.85 14.17 4.53
C GLU A 66 4.83 13.29 3.81
N TYR A 67 3.67 13.85 3.49
CA TYR A 67 2.63 13.16 2.74
C TYR A 67 2.94 13.20 1.24
N LEU A 68 2.94 12.03 0.59
CA LEU A 68 3.29 11.87 -0.82
C LEU A 68 2.06 11.70 -1.73
N GLY A 69 0.86 11.70 -1.16
CA GLY A 69 -0.41 11.46 -1.85
C GLY A 69 -1.12 10.19 -1.38
N TYR A 70 -2.27 9.92 -2.02
CA TYR A 70 -3.08 8.73 -1.74
C TYR A 70 -3.63 8.12 -3.02
N PHE A 71 -3.91 6.83 -2.98
CA PHE A 71 -4.67 6.12 -4.00
C PHE A 71 -5.88 5.45 -3.35
N GLN A 72 -7.00 5.40 -4.04
CA GLN A 72 -8.19 4.69 -3.57
C GLN A 72 -8.88 3.94 -4.69
N SER A 73 -9.45 2.77 -4.38
CA SER A 73 -10.14 1.95 -5.37
C SER A 73 -11.25 1.10 -4.73
N ALA A 74 -12.33 0.92 -5.48
CA ALA A 74 -13.40 -0.02 -5.16
C ALA A 74 -13.23 -1.38 -5.88
N GLU A 75 -12.15 -1.57 -6.63
CA GLU A 75 -11.90 -2.80 -7.41
C GLU A 75 -11.20 -3.88 -6.58
N PHE A 76 -10.63 -3.51 -5.43
CA PHE A 76 -9.92 -4.41 -4.54
C PHE A 76 -10.19 -4.06 -3.07
N ALA A 77 -10.33 -5.09 -2.25
CA ALA A 77 -10.18 -5.03 -0.81
C ALA A 77 -9.79 -6.41 -0.28
N SER A 78 -8.93 -6.43 0.73
CA SER A 78 -8.50 -7.66 1.40
C SER A 78 -8.26 -7.38 2.88
N PHE A 79 -8.44 -8.40 3.73
CA PHE A 79 -7.98 -8.42 5.12
C PHE A 79 -6.61 -9.11 5.26
N ASP A 80 -6.02 -9.53 4.15
CA ASP A 80 -4.65 -10.02 4.09
C ASP A 80 -3.68 -8.84 3.91
N ALA A 81 -2.79 -8.65 4.89
CA ALA A 81 -1.87 -7.52 4.93
C ALA A 81 -0.91 -7.50 3.72
N ASP A 82 -0.40 -8.66 3.32
CA ASP A 82 0.52 -8.78 2.17
C ASP A 82 -0.18 -8.42 0.86
N ALA A 83 -1.41 -8.91 0.65
CA ALA A 83 -2.21 -8.57 -0.52
C ALA A 83 -2.50 -7.07 -0.59
N VAL A 84 -2.82 -6.44 0.56
CA VAL A 84 -3.03 -4.99 0.64
C VAL A 84 -1.74 -4.21 0.34
N LEU A 85 -0.60 -4.64 0.91
CA LEU A 85 0.70 -4.03 0.65
C LEU A 85 1.05 -4.08 -0.85
N GLN A 86 0.92 -5.26 -1.49
CA GLN A 86 1.19 -5.42 -2.91
C GLN A 86 0.25 -4.59 -3.77
N PHE A 87 -1.04 -4.54 -3.42
CA PHE A 87 -2.02 -3.72 -4.13
C PHE A 87 -1.66 -2.23 -4.07
N CYS A 88 -1.31 -1.72 -2.88
CA CYS A 88 -0.94 -0.33 -2.73
C CYS A 88 0.38 -0.01 -3.44
N LEU A 89 1.41 -0.85 -3.31
CA LEU A 89 2.68 -0.67 -4.03
C LEU A 89 2.49 -0.66 -5.56
N GLY A 90 1.66 -1.57 -6.08
CA GLY A 90 1.33 -1.63 -7.50
C GLY A 90 0.61 -0.38 -8.02
N ASN A 91 -0.06 0.38 -7.14
CA ASN A 91 -0.80 1.60 -7.48
C ASN A 91 -0.15 2.89 -6.97
N TYR A 92 1.09 2.83 -6.47
CA TYR A 92 1.80 4.02 -6.00
C TYR A 92 1.87 5.12 -7.06
N ALA A 93 2.11 4.76 -8.32
CA ALA A 93 2.19 5.71 -9.44
C ALA A 93 0.84 6.38 -9.78
N ASN A 94 -0.28 5.80 -9.34
CA ASN A 94 -1.64 6.29 -9.60
C ASN A 94 -2.17 7.17 -8.45
N ARG A 95 -1.32 7.52 -7.48
CA ARG A 95 -1.72 8.35 -6.35
C ARG A 95 -2.07 9.77 -6.78
N ASP A 96 -3.10 10.32 -6.18
CA ASP A 96 -3.43 11.72 -6.23
C ASP A 96 -2.50 12.49 -5.29
N VAL A 97 -1.83 13.50 -5.85
CA VAL A 97 -0.99 14.46 -5.13
C VAL A 97 -1.77 15.77 -5.05
N HIS A 98 -2.11 16.20 -3.85
CA HIS A 98 -2.80 17.46 -3.57
C HIS A 98 -1.87 18.41 -2.83
#